data_AF-A0A2V8SVL4-F1
#
_entry.id   AF-A0A2V8SVL4-F1
#
_cell.length_a   1.000
_cell.length_b   1.000
_cell.length_c   1.000
_cell.angle_alpha   90.00
_cell.angle_beta   90.00
_cell.angle_gamma   90.00
#
_symmetry.space_group_name_H-M   'P 1'
#
loop_
_entity.id
_entity.type
_entity.pdbx_description
1 polymer ?
#
loop_
_entity_poly.entity_id
_entity_poly.type
_entity_poly.pdbx_seq_one_letter_code
_entity_poly.pdbx_strand_id
1 'polypeptide(L)'
;MTWTQVYDPFGHWWLSTVVAALPIVVLFCLLAVFRVRPHLAALAGALTATCAASLAFGMPWPLSFVSFFYGAAFGVLKIAWIVVAAVYLYDISVYTGQFEVMKESVASITADRRLQVLLVAFCFGALIEGAAGFGAPVAIAGAFMIGLGFEPFYAAALNLIANTAPVAWGAIGTPVHTLASVTGLPESDLNAMIGRILPFASVLVPFWLVRTMVGWRKTFEVMPAVLVVGVSFALTQFLWSNFVDSNLVDIVGGMVSLAATVVFLRFWKPRRVWRFPRDAETDIAAESRATEAERERGELLDDDARARGDSLDDGRAARVSSRRRGAARRVAKAWMPFVILSAFVVVWGLPQ
;
A
#
# COMPACT_ATOMS: atom_id res chain seq x y z
N MET A 1 26.82 -31.26 10.75
CA MET A 1 27.91 -30.82 9.86
C MET A 1 27.81 -29.32 9.72
N THR A 2 28.88 -28.58 9.99
CA THR A 2 28.97 -27.14 9.75
C THR A 2 29.68 -26.91 8.43
N TRP A 3 29.00 -26.31 7.46
CA TRP A 3 29.63 -25.85 6.22
C TRP A 3 29.96 -24.38 6.37
N THR A 4 31.16 -23.99 5.95
CA THR A 4 31.60 -22.59 5.96
C THR A 4 31.63 -22.11 4.52
N GLN A 5 30.87 -21.05 4.24
CA GLN A 5 30.77 -20.51 2.88
C GLN A 5 32.09 -19.87 2.46
N VAL A 6 32.62 -20.32 1.31
CA VAL A 6 33.73 -19.65 0.63
C VAL A 6 33.13 -18.65 -0.36
N TYR A 7 33.31 -17.35 -0.16
CA TYR A 7 32.72 -16.32 -1.02
C TYR A 7 33.39 -16.20 -2.40
N ASP A 8 34.65 -16.64 -2.53
CA ASP A 8 35.40 -16.59 -3.78
C ASP A 8 35.99 -17.96 -4.18
N PRO A 9 35.14 -18.96 -4.53
CA PRO A 9 35.61 -20.31 -4.90
C PRO A 9 36.47 -20.32 -6.19
N PHE A 10 36.39 -19.27 -7.00
CA PHE A 10 37.10 -19.18 -8.28
C PHE A 10 38.38 -18.33 -8.24
N GLY A 11 38.71 -17.72 -7.08
CA GLY A 11 39.84 -16.78 -6.95
C GLY A 11 39.66 -15.45 -7.72
N HIS A 12 38.44 -15.19 -8.18
CA HIS A 12 38.04 -14.00 -8.91
C HIS A 12 36.65 -13.56 -8.43
N TRP A 13 36.62 -12.53 -7.57
CA TRP A 13 35.40 -12.02 -6.93
C TRP A 13 34.24 -11.74 -7.90
N TRP A 14 34.53 -11.26 -9.11
CA TRP A 14 33.52 -10.95 -10.12
C TRP A 14 32.88 -12.22 -10.69
N LEU A 15 33.65 -13.28 -10.89
CA LEU A 15 33.14 -14.56 -11.41
C LEU A 15 32.26 -15.24 -10.36
N SER A 16 32.73 -15.23 -9.10
CA SER A 16 31.98 -15.72 -7.95
C SER A 16 30.66 -14.96 -7.77
N THR A 17 30.67 -13.64 -7.98
CA THR A 17 29.46 -12.80 -7.99
C THR A 17 28.49 -13.16 -9.12
N VAL A 18 29.00 -13.36 -10.35
CA VAL A 18 28.16 -13.73 -11.51
C VAL A 18 27.49 -15.08 -11.28
N VAL A 19 28.22 -16.07 -10.78
CA VAL A 19 27.67 -17.40 -10.48
C VAL A 19 26.66 -17.35 -9.34
N ALA A 20 26.93 -16.57 -8.28
CA ALA A 20 25.98 -16.35 -7.19
C ALA A 20 24.70 -15.65 -7.65
N ALA A 21 24.77 -14.80 -8.68
CA ALA A 21 23.62 -14.09 -9.24
C ALA A 21 22.75 -14.95 -10.18
N LEU A 22 23.24 -16.10 -10.66
CA LEU A 22 22.52 -16.95 -11.62
C LEU A 22 21.07 -17.29 -11.21
N PRO A 23 20.76 -17.67 -9.95
CA PRO A 23 19.39 -17.99 -9.55
C PRO A 23 18.43 -16.82 -9.75
N ILE A 24 18.91 -15.61 -9.44
CA ILE A 24 18.16 -14.36 -9.57
C ILE A 24 17.97 -14.02 -11.05
N VAL A 25 19.04 -14.11 -11.85
CA VAL A 25 18.99 -13.87 -13.29
C VAL A 25 18.04 -14.84 -13.99
N VAL A 26 18.10 -16.14 -13.68
CA VAL A 26 17.19 -17.15 -14.22
C VAL A 26 15.75 -16.82 -13.87
N LEU A 27 15.47 -16.51 -12.60
CA LEU A 27 14.13 -16.16 -12.14
C LEU A 27 13.58 -14.93 -12.90
N PHE A 28 14.34 -13.84 -12.95
CA PHE A 28 13.90 -12.61 -13.62
C PHE A 28 13.79 -12.75 -15.13
N CYS A 29 14.72 -13.44 -15.81
CA CYS A 29 14.64 -13.68 -17.24
C CYS A 29 13.38 -14.49 -17.58
N LEU A 30 13.10 -15.55 -16.81
CA LEU A 30 11.90 -16.37 -17.03
C LEU A 30 10.61 -15.58 -16.83
N LEU A 31 10.56 -14.68 -15.85
CA LEU A 31 9.37 -13.85 -15.58
C LEU A 31 9.22 -12.67 -16.54
N ALA A 32 10.26 -11.85 -16.71
CA ALA A 32 10.18 -10.58 -17.40
C ALA A 32 10.33 -10.71 -18.92
N VAL A 33 11.24 -11.59 -19.38
CA VAL A 33 11.54 -11.76 -20.81
C VAL A 33 10.67 -12.85 -21.40
N PHE A 34 10.70 -14.05 -20.82
CA PHE A 34 10.02 -15.22 -21.36
C PHE A 34 8.57 -15.36 -20.89
N ARG A 35 8.13 -14.56 -19.90
CA ARG A 35 6.77 -14.56 -19.34
C ARG A 35 6.27 -15.95 -18.94
N VAL A 36 7.17 -16.77 -18.42
CA VAL A 36 6.88 -18.11 -17.91
C VAL A 36 6.04 -18.01 -16.63
N ARG A 37 5.21 -19.01 -16.37
CA ARG A 37 4.36 -19.06 -15.17
C ARG A 37 5.20 -18.94 -13.90
N PRO A 38 4.79 -18.11 -12.90
CA PRO A 38 5.62 -17.80 -11.74
C PRO A 38 6.12 -19.01 -10.94
N HIS A 39 5.30 -20.06 -10.79
CA HIS A 39 5.69 -21.28 -10.08
C HIS A 39 6.81 -22.05 -10.80
N LEU A 40 6.84 -22.05 -12.12
CA LEU A 40 7.91 -22.70 -12.89
C LEU A 40 9.19 -21.88 -12.84
N ALA A 41 9.09 -20.55 -12.91
CA ALA A 41 10.24 -19.67 -12.76
C ALA A 41 10.88 -19.78 -11.36
N ALA A 42 10.06 -19.86 -10.31
CA ALA A 42 10.51 -20.09 -8.94
C ALA A 42 11.22 -21.45 -8.79
N LEU A 43 10.66 -22.52 -9.36
CA LEU A 43 11.29 -23.84 -9.33
C LEU A 43 12.64 -23.83 -10.06
N ALA A 44 12.70 -23.22 -11.24
CA ALA A 44 13.95 -23.09 -12.01
C ALA A 44 15.01 -22.30 -11.23
N GLY A 45 14.64 -21.15 -10.65
CA GLY A 45 15.54 -20.35 -9.81
C GLY A 45 16.07 -21.13 -8.60
N ALA A 46 15.20 -21.89 -7.91
CA ALA A 46 15.59 -22.67 -6.75
C ALA A 46 16.49 -23.87 -7.11
N LEU A 47 16.24 -24.52 -8.25
CA LEU A 47 17.13 -25.55 -8.80
C LEU A 47 18.49 -24.95 -9.16
N THR A 48 18.52 -23.79 -9.82
CA THR A 48 19.76 -23.08 -10.13
C THR A 48 20.53 -22.71 -8.86
N ALA A 49 19.85 -22.26 -7.79
CA ALA A 49 20.48 -21.98 -6.50
C ALA A 49 21.09 -23.24 -5.87
N THR A 50 20.34 -24.35 -5.86
CA THR A 50 20.81 -25.63 -5.29
C THR A 50 22.02 -26.17 -6.04
N CYS A 51 21.97 -26.12 -7.38
CA CYS A 51 23.08 -26.52 -8.24
C CYS A 51 24.29 -25.60 -8.07
N ALA A 52 24.10 -24.28 -8.03
CA ALA A 52 25.20 -23.33 -7.84
C ALA A 52 25.86 -23.54 -6.47
N ALA A 53 25.08 -23.65 -5.39
CA ALA A 53 25.60 -23.89 -4.05
C ALA A 53 26.44 -25.18 -3.98
N SER A 54 25.96 -26.27 -4.60
CA SER A 54 26.63 -27.57 -4.51
C SER A 54 27.83 -27.69 -5.47
N LEU A 55 27.69 -27.23 -6.71
CA LEU A 55 28.70 -27.41 -7.76
C LEU A 55 29.78 -26.31 -7.77
N ALA A 56 29.40 -25.06 -7.56
CA ALA A 56 30.34 -23.93 -7.62
C ALA A 56 30.91 -23.56 -6.25
N PHE A 57 30.08 -23.57 -5.21
CA PHE A 57 30.48 -23.18 -3.85
C PHE A 57 30.87 -24.38 -2.96
N GLY A 58 30.78 -25.60 -3.49
CA GLY A 58 31.21 -26.82 -2.80
C GLY A 58 30.37 -27.19 -1.57
N MET A 59 29.13 -26.69 -1.48
CA MET A 59 28.22 -27.06 -0.41
C MET A 59 27.84 -28.55 -0.54
N PRO A 60 27.92 -29.36 0.52
CA PRO A 60 27.47 -30.75 0.46
C PRO A 60 26.00 -30.85 0.05
N TRP A 61 25.67 -31.71 -0.92
CA TRP A 61 24.31 -31.91 -1.42
C TRP A 61 23.24 -32.07 -0.31
N PRO A 62 23.47 -32.86 0.76
CA PRO A 62 22.47 -32.97 1.84
C PRO A 62 22.15 -31.63 2.49
N LEU A 63 23.17 -30.80 2.75
CA LEU A 63 22.97 -29.46 3.33
C LEU A 63 22.25 -28.53 2.35
N SER A 64 22.56 -28.61 1.05
CA SER A 64 21.88 -27.80 0.03
C SER A 64 20.39 -28.14 -0.06
N PHE A 65 20.02 -29.43 -0.01
CA PHE A 65 18.62 -29.85 0.00
C PHE A 65 17.90 -29.44 1.29
N VAL A 66 18.53 -29.61 2.45
CA VAL A 66 17.96 -29.16 3.73
C VAL A 66 17.73 -27.65 3.72
N SER A 67 18.67 -26.86 3.16
CA SER A 67 18.53 -25.40 3.03
C SER A 67 17.40 -25.01 2.07
N PHE A 68 17.25 -25.73 0.95
CA PHE A 68 16.12 -25.56 0.03
C PHE A 68 14.77 -25.81 0.74
N PHE A 69 14.63 -26.95 1.43
CA PHE A 69 13.38 -27.27 2.13
C PHE A 69 13.11 -26.32 3.29
N TYR A 70 14.15 -25.85 3.99
CA TYR A 70 14.02 -24.83 5.02
C TYR A 70 13.49 -23.51 4.43
N GLY A 71 14.04 -23.05 3.31
CA GLY A 71 13.56 -21.86 2.59
C GLY A 71 12.13 -22.03 2.07
N ALA A 72 11.80 -23.21 1.53
CA ALA A 72 10.44 -23.53 1.08
C ALA A 72 9.44 -23.53 2.25
N ALA A 73 9.81 -24.15 3.38
CA ALA A 73 8.98 -24.15 4.59
C ALA A 73 8.80 -22.74 5.16
N PHE A 74 9.86 -21.92 5.18
CA PHE A 74 9.78 -20.51 5.56
C PHE A 74 8.80 -19.74 4.67
N GLY A 75 8.89 -19.93 3.35
CA GLY A 75 7.97 -19.30 2.40
C GLY A 75 6.52 -19.73 2.60
N VAL A 76 6.27 -21.03 2.75
CA VAL A 76 4.90 -21.56 2.92
C VAL A 76 4.31 -21.15 4.27
N LEU A 77 5.07 -21.28 5.36
CA LEU A 77 4.55 -21.05 6.72
C LEU A 77 4.51 -19.57 7.10
N LYS A 78 5.55 -18.79 6.79
CA LYS A 78 5.59 -17.39 7.19
C LYS A 78 4.95 -16.48 6.15
N ILE A 79 5.35 -16.61 4.88
CA ILE A 79 4.89 -15.68 3.83
C ILE A 79 3.45 -16.02 3.40
N ALA A 80 3.19 -17.27 3.02
CA ALA A 80 1.88 -17.65 2.51
C ALA A 80 0.78 -17.48 3.57
N TRP A 81 1.08 -17.76 4.85
CA TRP A 81 0.13 -17.57 5.94
C TRP A 81 -0.29 -16.10 6.11
N ILE A 82 0.66 -15.16 6.04
CA ILE A 82 0.36 -13.71 6.10
C ILE A 82 -0.52 -13.30 4.91
N VAL A 83 -0.16 -13.73 3.70
CA VAL A 83 -0.93 -13.42 2.49
C VAL A 83 -2.35 -13.98 2.57
N VAL A 84 -2.52 -15.23 2.99
CA VAL A 84 -3.85 -15.84 3.17
C VAL A 84 -4.67 -15.08 4.19
N ALA A 85 -4.09 -14.72 5.35
CA ALA A 85 -4.78 -13.95 6.37
C ALA A 85 -5.18 -12.54 5.87
N ALA A 86 -4.30 -11.87 5.13
CA ALA A 86 -4.56 -10.54 4.56
C ALA A 86 -5.67 -10.57 3.49
N VAL A 87 -5.63 -11.54 2.57
CA VAL A 87 -6.68 -11.72 1.55
C VAL A 87 -8.00 -12.10 2.21
N TYR A 88 -7.98 -12.96 3.23
CA TYR A 88 -9.18 -13.31 3.98
C TYR A 88 -9.81 -12.09 4.68
N LEU A 89 -9.00 -11.22 5.28
CA LEU A 89 -9.46 -9.96 5.87
C LEU A 89 -10.09 -9.03 4.82
N TYR A 90 -9.49 -8.95 3.64
CA TYR A 90 -10.01 -8.20 2.51
C TYR A 90 -11.36 -8.77 2.04
N ASP A 91 -11.46 -10.08 1.82
CA ASP A 91 -12.68 -10.74 1.36
C ASP A 91 -13.83 -10.57 2.35
N ILE A 92 -13.57 -10.65 3.66
CA ILE A 92 -14.57 -10.34 4.70
C ILE A 92 -15.02 -8.88 4.57
N SER A 93 -14.09 -7.94 4.38
CA SER A 93 -14.41 -6.51 4.28
C SER A 93 -15.27 -6.20 3.05
N VAL A 94 -15.02 -6.90 1.93
CA VAL A 94 -15.83 -6.82 0.71
C VAL A 94 -17.20 -7.45 0.92
N TYR A 95 -17.25 -8.70 1.41
CA TYR A 95 -18.50 -9.45 1.62
C TYR A 95 -19.46 -8.75 2.59
N THR A 96 -18.92 -8.14 3.65
CA THR A 96 -19.70 -7.40 4.66
C THR A 96 -20.10 -5.99 4.23
N GLY A 97 -19.72 -5.55 3.03
CA GLY A 97 -19.97 -4.21 2.50
C GLY A 97 -19.23 -3.08 3.23
N GLN A 98 -18.35 -3.40 4.18
CA GLN A 98 -17.54 -2.40 4.88
C GLN A 98 -16.57 -1.71 3.92
N PHE A 99 -16.12 -2.43 2.88
CA PHE A 99 -15.27 -1.89 1.83
C PHE A 99 -15.88 -0.67 1.12
N GLU A 100 -17.17 -0.71 0.80
CA GLU A 100 -17.88 0.43 0.20
C GLU A 100 -17.89 1.65 1.13
N VAL A 101 -18.12 1.43 2.43
CA VAL A 101 -18.08 2.49 3.44
C VAL A 101 -16.68 3.11 3.56
N MET A 102 -15.62 2.29 3.46
CA MET A 102 -14.25 2.80 3.44
C MET A 102 -13.99 3.65 2.18
N LYS A 103 -14.42 3.20 0.98
CA LYS A 103 -14.32 3.99 -0.26
C LYS A 103 -15.02 5.33 -0.16
N GLU A 104 -16.26 5.35 0.36
CA GLU A 104 -17.02 6.59 0.60
C GLU A 104 -16.29 7.51 1.58
N SER A 105 -15.66 6.96 2.62
CA SER A 105 -14.91 7.76 3.59
C SER A 105 -13.71 8.47 2.95
N VAL A 106 -12.96 7.79 2.06
CA VAL A 106 -11.84 8.41 1.32
C VAL A 106 -12.34 9.43 0.30
N ALA A 107 -13.38 9.09 -0.46
CA ALA A 107 -14.00 10.00 -1.42
C ALA A 107 -14.56 11.27 -0.74
N SER A 108 -15.01 11.16 0.51
CA SER A 108 -15.50 12.30 1.29
C SER A 108 -14.40 13.26 1.76
N ILE A 109 -13.14 12.79 1.87
CA ILE A 109 -12.00 13.63 2.25
C ILE A 109 -11.64 14.58 1.12
N THR A 110 -11.56 14.06 -0.11
CA THR A 110 -11.19 14.85 -1.28
C THR A 110 -11.81 14.34 -2.58
N ALA A 111 -12.27 15.30 -3.38
CA ALA A 111 -12.76 15.10 -4.74
C ALA A 111 -11.63 15.01 -5.79
N ASP A 112 -10.39 15.30 -5.40
CA ASP A 112 -9.25 15.35 -6.33
C ASP A 112 -8.57 13.99 -6.45
N ARG A 113 -8.49 13.45 -7.67
CA ARG A 113 -7.90 12.13 -7.95
C ARG A 113 -6.41 12.07 -7.59
N ARG A 114 -5.68 13.19 -7.71
CA ARG A 114 -4.25 13.27 -7.33
C ARG A 114 -4.07 13.12 -5.81
N LEU A 115 -5.03 13.60 -5.03
CA LEU A 115 -4.98 13.47 -3.57
C LEU A 115 -5.50 12.10 -3.11
N GLN A 116 -6.47 11.53 -3.82
CA GLN A 116 -6.94 10.15 -3.55
C GLN A 116 -5.82 9.12 -3.75
N VAL A 117 -4.98 9.25 -4.80
CA VAL A 117 -3.85 8.34 -4.98
C VAL A 117 -2.86 8.41 -3.82
N LEU A 118 -2.62 9.61 -3.27
CA LEU A 118 -1.69 9.80 -2.15
C LEU A 118 -2.23 9.18 -0.86
N LEU A 119 -3.53 9.36 -0.59
CA LEU A 119 -4.18 8.78 0.58
C LEU A 119 -4.23 7.25 0.52
N VAL A 120 -4.57 6.70 -0.66
CA VAL A 120 -4.81 5.25 -0.83
C VAL A 120 -3.55 4.51 -1.21
N ALA A 121 -2.95 4.81 -2.36
CA ALA A 121 -1.83 4.03 -2.88
C ALA A 121 -0.56 4.21 -2.03
N PHE A 122 -0.35 5.41 -1.49
CA PHE A 122 0.84 5.71 -0.70
C PHE A 122 0.62 5.53 0.81
N CYS A 123 -0.22 6.36 1.46
CA CYS A 123 -0.32 6.35 2.92
C CYS A 123 -0.95 5.06 3.45
N PHE A 124 -2.13 4.69 2.93
CA PHE A 124 -2.79 3.44 3.29
C PHE A 124 -2.01 2.23 2.77
N GLY A 125 -1.48 2.29 1.54
CA GLY A 125 -0.61 1.25 1.00
C GLY A 125 0.60 0.96 1.91
N ALA A 126 1.31 1.98 2.38
CA ALA A 126 2.45 1.84 3.28
C ALA A 126 2.07 1.21 4.63
N LEU A 127 0.91 1.58 5.19
CA LEU A 127 0.38 0.94 6.39
C LEU A 127 0.17 -0.57 6.19
N ILE A 128 -0.42 -0.97 5.07
CA ILE A 128 -0.64 -2.37 4.76
C ILE A 128 0.69 -3.07 4.43
N GLU A 129 1.67 -2.40 3.81
CA GLU A 129 2.99 -2.97 3.51
C GLU A 129 3.72 -3.30 4.81
N GLY A 130 3.74 -2.37 5.77
CA GLY A 130 4.32 -2.60 7.07
C GLY A 130 3.68 -3.79 7.81
N ALA A 131 2.35 -3.95 7.72
CA ALA A 131 1.64 -5.02 8.43
C ALA A 131 1.69 -6.39 7.72
N ALA A 132 1.50 -6.41 6.40
CA ALA A 132 1.32 -7.64 5.62
C ALA A 132 2.47 -7.92 4.64
N GLY A 133 3.02 -6.88 4.01
CA GLY A 133 4.08 -6.99 3.00
C GLY A 133 3.72 -7.86 1.79
N PHE A 134 4.75 -8.32 1.07
CA PHE A 134 4.67 -9.33 0.00
C PHE A 134 3.67 -9.02 -1.13
N GLY A 135 3.44 -7.74 -1.41
CA GLY A 135 2.54 -7.31 -2.50
C GLY A 135 1.04 -7.34 -2.16
N ALA A 136 0.67 -7.77 -0.94
CA ALA A 136 -0.70 -7.62 -0.42
C ALA A 136 -1.21 -6.16 -0.50
N PRO A 137 -0.41 -5.12 -0.24
CA PRO A 137 -0.89 -3.73 -0.31
C PRO A 137 -1.27 -3.34 -1.73
N VAL A 138 -0.47 -3.74 -2.72
CA VAL A 138 -0.73 -3.42 -4.13
C VAL A 138 -2.05 -4.04 -4.59
N ALA A 139 -2.36 -5.25 -4.12
CA ALA A 139 -3.64 -5.91 -4.40
C ALA A 139 -4.82 -5.16 -3.73
N ILE A 140 -4.72 -4.87 -2.44
CA ILE A 140 -5.82 -4.26 -1.66
C ILE A 140 -6.05 -2.80 -2.08
N ALA A 141 -4.99 -1.99 -2.10
CA ALA A 141 -5.07 -0.58 -2.51
C ALA A 141 -5.38 -0.45 -4.02
N GLY A 142 -4.91 -1.39 -4.85
CA GLY A 142 -5.30 -1.50 -6.25
C GLY A 142 -6.80 -1.69 -6.43
N ALA A 143 -7.38 -2.70 -5.77
CA ALA A 143 -8.83 -2.92 -5.79
C ALA A 143 -9.61 -1.71 -5.26
N PHE A 144 -9.10 -1.05 -4.22
CA PHE A 144 -9.70 0.17 -3.66
C PHE A 144 -9.73 1.31 -4.68
N MET A 145 -8.61 1.57 -5.35
CA MET A 145 -8.55 2.62 -6.38
C MET A 145 -9.43 2.30 -7.59
N ILE A 146 -9.53 1.03 -8.00
CA ILE A 146 -10.48 0.59 -9.03
C ILE A 146 -11.91 0.94 -8.58
N GLY A 147 -12.24 0.63 -7.33
CA GLY A 147 -13.54 0.96 -6.74
C GLY A 147 -13.81 2.46 -6.61
N LEU A 148 -12.78 3.31 -6.62
CA LEU A 148 -12.91 4.77 -6.69
C LEU A 148 -13.13 5.27 -8.13
N GLY A 149 -12.83 4.47 -9.15
CA GLY A 149 -12.98 4.82 -10.57
C GLY A 149 -11.67 4.92 -11.36
N PHE A 150 -10.54 4.47 -10.80
CA PHE A 150 -9.29 4.35 -11.57
C PHE A 150 -9.35 3.14 -12.50
N GLU A 151 -8.75 3.23 -13.69
CA GLU A 151 -8.65 2.07 -14.59
C GLU A 151 -7.78 0.96 -13.96
N PRO A 152 -8.14 -0.33 -14.08
CA PRO A 152 -7.44 -1.42 -13.38
C PRO A 152 -5.94 -1.50 -13.60
N PHE A 153 -5.49 -1.43 -14.85
CA PHE A 153 -4.06 -1.45 -15.17
C PHE A 153 -3.33 -0.23 -14.61
N TYR A 154 -3.97 0.93 -14.73
CA TYR A 154 -3.42 2.18 -14.24
C TYR A 154 -3.32 2.21 -12.72
N ALA A 155 -4.33 1.68 -12.03
CA ALA A 155 -4.35 1.54 -10.59
C ALA A 155 -3.25 0.60 -10.09
N ALA A 156 -3.05 -0.54 -10.75
CA ALA A 156 -1.97 -1.47 -10.42
C ALA A 156 -0.59 -0.80 -10.57
N ALA A 157 -0.36 -0.08 -11.68
CA ALA A 157 0.90 0.63 -11.92
C ALA A 157 1.19 1.71 -10.87
N LEU A 158 0.19 2.53 -10.52
CA LEU A 158 0.32 3.56 -9.49
C LEU A 158 0.63 2.96 -8.10
N ASN A 159 -0.02 1.85 -7.73
CA ASN A 159 0.27 1.17 -6.47
C ASN A 159 1.67 0.56 -6.45
N LEU A 160 2.15 -0.02 -7.54
CA LEU A 160 3.52 -0.53 -7.64
C LEU A 160 4.55 0.58 -7.45
N ILE A 161 4.32 1.76 -8.05
CA ILE A 161 5.18 2.94 -7.85
C ILE A 161 5.14 3.38 -6.40
N ALA A 162 3.94 3.56 -5.83
CA ALA A 162 3.76 4.03 -4.47
C ALA A 162 4.41 3.10 -3.43
N ASN A 163 4.33 1.78 -3.66
CA ASN A 163 4.89 0.79 -2.75
C ASN A 163 6.42 0.79 -2.72
N THR A 164 7.12 1.54 -3.57
CA THR A 164 8.60 1.55 -3.61
C THR A 164 9.25 2.08 -2.32
N ALA A 165 8.61 3.04 -1.65
CA ALA A 165 9.14 3.65 -0.42
C ALA A 165 9.03 2.77 0.85
N PRO A 166 7.89 2.10 1.12
CA PRO A 166 7.69 1.29 2.33
C PRO A 166 8.19 -0.17 2.27
N VAL A 167 8.91 -0.62 1.23
CA VAL A 167 9.26 -2.06 1.16
C VAL A 167 10.29 -2.48 2.22
N ALA A 168 11.14 -1.55 2.66
CA ALA A 168 12.29 -1.92 3.50
C ALA A 168 11.90 -2.48 4.87
N TRP A 169 10.76 -2.06 5.45
CA TRP A 169 10.24 -2.59 6.71
C TRP A 169 8.93 -3.35 6.54
N GLY A 170 8.62 -3.77 5.32
CA GLY A 170 7.44 -4.57 5.02
C GLY A 170 7.39 -5.87 5.82
N ALA A 171 6.17 -6.36 6.07
CA ALA A 171 5.90 -7.56 6.87
C ALA A 171 6.64 -7.55 8.22
N ILE A 172 6.44 -6.47 9.00
CA ILE A 172 6.98 -6.27 10.34
C ILE A 172 8.50 -6.42 10.35
N GLY A 173 9.21 -5.62 9.53
CA GLY A 173 10.66 -5.60 9.52
C GLY A 173 11.36 -6.84 8.94
N THR A 174 10.60 -7.79 8.35
CA THR A 174 11.16 -9.07 7.84
C THR A 174 12.40 -8.90 6.93
N PRO A 175 12.46 -7.94 5.99
CA PRO A 175 13.66 -7.71 5.18
C PRO A 175 14.88 -7.33 6.03
N VAL A 176 14.70 -6.48 7.05
CA VAL A 176 15.76 -6.05 7.96
C VAL A 176 16.24 -7.20 8.83
N HIS A 177 15.32 -7.98 9.43
CA HIS A 177 15.66 -9.17 10.22
C HIS A 177 16.41 -10.21 9.40
N THR A 178 15.97 -10.43 8.15
CA THR A 178 16.61 -11.38 7.24
C THR A 178 18.02 -10.90 6.88
N LEU A 179 18.18 -9.60 6.59
CA LEU A 179 19.49 -9.02 6.30
C LEU A 179 20.44 -9.14 7.49
N ALA A 180 19.98 -8.83 8.71
CA ALA A 180 20.77 -8.99 9.93
C ALA A 180 21.17 -10.46 10.14
N SER A 181 20.24 -11.39 9.97
CA SER A 181 20.47 -12.83 10.13
C SER A 181 21.50 -13.39 9.13
N VAL A 182 21.49 -12.91 7.89
CA VAL A 182 22.39 -13.38 6.83
C VAL A 182 23.77 -12.74 6.93
N THR A 183 23.85 -11.48 7.34
CA THR A 183 25.13 -10.73 7.44
C THR A 183 25.83 -10.91 8.78
N GLY A 184 25.10 -11.29 9.83
CA GLY A 184 25.61 -11.32 11.20
C GLY A 184 25.88 -9.93 11.78
N LEU A 185 25.39 -8.87 11.14
CA LEU A 185 25.54 -7.49 11.61
C LEU A 185 24.42 -7.10 12.58
N PRO A 186 24.66 -6.13 13.50
CA PRO A 186 23.62 -5.64 14.39
C PRO A 186 22.42 -5.08 13.61
N GLU A 187 21.23 -5.59 13.93
CA GLU A 187 19.99 -5.18 13.28
C GLU A 187 19.72 -3.68 13.47
N SER A 188 20.01 -3.13 14.65
CA SER A 188 19.88 -1.70 14.95
C SER A 188 20.67 -0.82 13.99
N ASP A 189 21.88 -1.25 13.62
CA ASP A 189 22.78 -0.46 12.78
C ASP A 189 22.31 -0.50 11.32
N LEU A 190 21.89 -1.69 10.86
CA LEU A 190 21.26 -1.86 9.55
C LEU A 190 19.98 -1.04 9.44
N ASN A 191 19.12 -1.13 10.46
CA ASN A 191 17.85 -0.41 10.54
C ASN A 191 18.06 1.11 10.47
N ALA A 192 18.98 1.65 11.28
CA ALA A 192 19.29 3.06 11.29
C ALA A 192 19.89 3.52 9.95
N MET A 193 20.72 2.71 9.30
CA MET A 193 21.30 3.03 7.99
C MET A 193 20.24 3.09 6.89
N ILE A 194 19.36 2.08 6.82
CA ILE A 194 18.19 2.06 5.93
C ILE A 194 17.34 3.31 6.19
N GLY A 195 17.10 3.60 7.47
CA GLY A 195 16.41 4.76 8.01
C GLY A 195 17.01 6.12 7.66
N ARG A 196 18.28 6.19 7.27
CA ARG A 196 18.97 7.43 6.83
C ARG A 196 18.97 7.60 5.32
N ILE A 197 18.90 6.50 4.58
CA ILE A 197 18.95 6.49 3.11
C ILE A 197 17.53 6.64 2.52
N LEU A 198 16.57 5.85 3.00
CA LEU A 198 15.23 5.82 2.41
C LEU A 198 14.39 7.10 2.57
N PRO A 199 14.51 7.93 3.64
CA PRO A 199 13.70 9.14 3.78
C PRO A 199 13.74 10.07 2.56
N PHE A 200 14.88 10.16 1.86
CA PHE A 200 15.00 10.95 0.64
C PHE A 200 14.11 10.41 -0.48
N ALA A 201 14.10 9.09 -0.67
CA ALA A 201 13.21 8.44 -1.63
C ALA A 201 11.75 8.59 -1.21
N SER A 202 11.45 8.46 0.08
CA SER A 202 10.12 8.61 0.66
C SER A 202 9.48 9.99 0.46
N VAL A 203 10.28 11.06 0.42
CA VAL A 203 9.81 12.40 0.04
C VAL A 203 9.59 12.52 -1.48
N LEU A 204 10.44 11.86 -2.26
CA LEU A 204 10.44 11.96 -3.72
C LEU A 204 9.33 11.12 -4.39
N VAL A 205 9.00 9.95 -3.82
CA VAL A 205 8.02 9.00 -4.40
C VAL A 205 6.61 9.60 -4.50
N PRO A 206 6.03 10.26 -3.47
CA PRO A 206 4.74 10.94 -3.58
C PRO A 206 4.69 11.97 -4.71
N PHE A 207 5.79 12.70 -4.93
CA PHE A 207 5.89 13.67 -6.01
C PHE A 207 5.86 12.98 -7.37
N TRP A 208 6.66 11.93 -7.55
CA TRP A 208 6.68 11.16 -8.79
C TRP A 208 5.36 10.44 -9.05
N LEU A 209 4.71 9.94 -8.01
CA LEU A 209 3.40 9.31 -8.10
C LEU A 209 2.37 10.26 -8.72
N VAL A 210 2.25 11.48 -8.19
CA VAL A 210 1.37 12.51 -8.79
C VAL A 210 1.83 12.90 -10.19
N ARG A 211 3.15 13.02 -10.41
CA ARG A 211 3.72 13.37 -11.72
C ARG A 211 3.39 12.33 -12.80
N THR A 212 3.25 11.05 -12.46
CA THR A 212 2.81 10.03 -13.44
C THR A 212 1.34 10.14 -13.82
N MET A 213 0.54 10.88 -13.04
CA MET A 213 -0.86 11.16 -13.36
C MET A 213 -1.07 12.41 -14.16
N VAL A 214 -0.30 13.45 -13.89
CA VAL A 214 -0.53 14.76 -14.47
C VAL A 214 0.78 15.45 -14.87
N GLY A 215 0.68 16.41 -15.79
CA GLY A 215 1.84 17.23 -16.18
C GLY A 215 2.38 18.08 -15.01
N TRP A 216 3.58 18.63 -15.19
CA TRP A 216 4.32 19.40 -14.18
C TRP A 216 3.48 20.49 -13.51
N ARG A 217 2.79 21.33 -14.27
CA ARG A 217 1.98 22.44 -13.73
C ARG A 217 0.94 21.95 -12.71
N LYS A 218 0.20 20.90 -13.05
CA LYS A 218 -0.80 20.29 -12.17
C LYS A 218 -0.18 19.54 -11.00
N THR A 219 1.06 19.06 -11.12
CA THR A 219 1.77 18.43 -9.99
C THR A 219 2.09 19.48 -8.93
N PHE A 220 2.60 20.65 -9.34
CA PHE A 220 2.93 21.74 -8.43
C PHE A 220 1.71 22.34 -7.71
N GLU A 221 0.51 22.27 -8.29
CA GLU A 221 -0.73 22.70 -7.62
C GLU A 221 -1.06 21.92 -6.34
N VAL A 222 -0.64 20.65 -6.26
CA VAL A 222 -0.84 19.78 -5.10
C VAL A 222 0.43 19.53 -4.30
N MET A 223 1.50 20.27 -4.60
CA MET A 223 2.78 20.17 -3.91
C MET A 223 2.66 20.25 -2.37
N PRO A 224 1.82 21.15 -1.78
CA PRO A 224 1.68 21.18 -0.33
C PRO A 224 1.24 19.84 0.26
N ALA A 225 0.26 19.17 -0.36
CA ALA A 225 -0.18 17.86 0.10
C ALA A 225 0.87 16.77 -0.15
N VAL A 226 1.56 16.80 -1.29
CA VAL A 226 2.67 15.89 -1.60
C VAL A 226 3.78 15.99 -0.55
N LEU A 227 4.15 17.21 -0.17
CA LEU A 227 5.16 17.45 0.85
C LEU A 227 4.69 16.99 2.23
N VAL A 228 3.43 17.24 2.60
CA VAL A 228 2.87 16.73 3.86
C VAL A 228 2.95 15.21 3.92
N VAL A 229 2.52 14.52 2.86
CA VAL A 229 2.60 13.05 2.76
C VAL A 229 4.04 12.58 2.88
N GLY A 230 4.93 13.07 2.01
CA GLY A 230 6.31 12.60 1.93
C GLY A 230 7.14 12.93 3.16
N VAL A 231 7.05 14.16 3.68
CA VAL A 231 7.86 14.60 4.84
C VAL A 231 7.36 13.95 6.12
N SER A 232 6.05 13.85 6.34
CA SER A 232 5.54 13.19 7.55
C SER A 232 5.88 11.69 7.55
N PHE A 233 5.77 11.02 6.40
CA PHE A 233 6.17 9.62 6.25
C PHE A 233 7.68 9.45 6.48
N ALA A 234 8.51 10.21 5.77
CA ALA A 234 9.97 10.12 5.82
C ALA A 234 10.54 10.48 7.20
N LEU A 235 10.01 11.52 7.86
CA LEU A 235 10.44 11.90 9.21
C LEU A 235 10.09 10.81 10.23
N THR A 236 8.89 10.24 10.11
CA THR A 236 8.48 9.14 10.99
C THR A 236 9.35 7.91 10.76
N GLN A 237 9.62 7.55 9.51
CA GLN A 237 10.53 6.45 9.18
C GLN A 237 11.93 6.68 9.78
N PHE A 238 12.50 7.87 9.59
CA PHE A 238 13.81 8.24 10.14
C PHE A 238 13.84 8.12 11.65
N LEU A 239 12.87 8.72 12.35
CA LEU A 239 12.84 8.72 13.81
C LEU A 239 12.63 7.31 14.37
N TRP A 240 11.69 6.53 13.82
CA TRP A 240 11.39 5.20 14.33
C TRP A 240 12.57 4.24 14.12
N SER A 241 13.14 4.22 12.91
CA SER A 241 14.25 3.34 12.57
C SER A 241 15.56 3.66 13.30
N ASN A 242 15.78 4.93 13.68
CA ASN A 242 17.01 5.32 14.39
C ASN A 242 16.90 5.17 15.91
N PHE A 243 15.70 5.26 16.49
CA PHE A 243 15.53 5.39 17.94
C PHE A 243 14.64 4.33 18.59
N VAL A 244 13.94 3.48 17.82
CA VAL A 244 12.99 2.50 18.36
C VAL A 244 13.30 1.08 17.90
N ASP A 245 12.81 0.66 16.73
CA ASP A 245 12.92 -0.71 16.22
C ASP A 245 12.71 -0.74 14.69
N SER A 246 12.83 -1.92 14.07
CA SER A 246 12.57 -2.14 12.63
C SER A 246 11.17 -2.68 12.32
N ASN A 247 10.39 -3.08 13.32
CA ASN A 247 9.12 -3.77 13.18
C ASN A 247 7.99 -2.84 12.74
N LEU A 248 7.97 -1.64 13.31
CA LEU A 248 6.80 -0.75 13.21
C LEU A 248 7.02 0.47 12.32
N VAL A 249 8.20 0.59 11.70
CA VAL A 249 8.63 1.78 10.95
C VAL A 249 7.60 2.20 9.90
N ASP A 250 7.20 1.29 9.00
CA ASP A 250 6.27 1.61 7.91
C ASP A 250 4.80 1.67 8.36
N ILE A 251 4.42 0.92 9.39
CA ILE A 251 3.08 0.98 9.98
C ILE A 251 2.84 2.36 10.58
N VAL A 252 3.75 2.80 11.45
CA VAL A 252 3.65 4.11 12.10
C VAL A 252 3.84 5.22 11.08
N GLY A 253 4.78 5.08 10.14
CA GLY A 253 4.94 6.00 9.02
C GLY A 253 3.64 6.17 8.23
N GLY A 254 3.02 5.07 7.81
CA GLY A 254 1.75 5.07 7.06
C GLY A 254 0.62 5.71 7.86
N MET A 255 0.47 5.37 9.14
CA MET A 255 -0.54 5.97 10.03
C MET A 255 -0.34 7.48 10.22
N VAL A 256 0.88 7.91 10.52
CA VAL A 256 1.20 9.33 10.75
C VAL A 256 1.00 10.12 9.47
N SER A 257 1.45 9.61 8.32
CA SER A 257 1.27 10.29 7.03
C SER A 257 -0.18 10.37 6.60
N LEU A 258 -0.96 9.30 6.80
CA LEU A 258 -2.40 9.32 6.54
C LEU A 258 -3.10 10.34 7.43
N ALA A 259 -2.84 10.31 8.74
CA ALA A 259 -3.45 11.24 9.70
C ALA A 259 -3.07 12.70 9.41
N ALA A 260 -1.78 12.97 9.19
CA ALA A 260 -1.28 14.31 8.84
C ALA A 260 -1.93 14.83 7.56
N THR A 261 -2.07 13.99 6.54
CA THR A 261 -2.68 14.36 5.26
C THR A 261 -4.18 14.63 5.42
N VAL A 262 -4.91 13.78 6.13
CA VAL A 262 -6.35 13.98 6.38
C VAL A 262 -6.59 15.28 7.16
N VAL A 263 -5.79 15.54 8.20
CA VAL A 263 -5.86 16.79 8.98
C VAL A 263 -5.51 17.99 8.10
N PHE A 264 -4.45 17.91 7.31
CA PHE A 264 -4.05 18.98 6.39
C PHE A 264 -5.14 19.31 5.36
N LEU A 265 -5.75 18.29 4.74
CA LEU A 265 -6.82 18.46 3.75
C LEU A 265 -8.12 19.03 4.34
N ARG A 266 -8.27 19.02 5.67
CA ARG A 266 -9.37 19.72 6.35
C ARG A 266 -9.21 21.23 6.31
N PHE A 267 -7.98 21.72 6.31
CA PHE A 267 -7.65 23.16 6.31
C PHE A 267 -7.21 23.67 4.94
N TRP A 268 -6.72 22.79 4.07
CA TRP A 268 -6.23 23.14 2.75
C TRP A 268 -6.93 22.32 1.67
N LYS A 269 -7.30 22.99 0.57
CA LYS A 269 -7.84 22.34 -0.63
C LYS A 269 -7.12 22.87 -1.87
N PRO A 270 -6.94 22.05 -2.92
CA PRO A 270 -6.32 22.52 -4.15
C PRO A 270 -7.22 23.59 -4.80
N ARG A 271 -6.59 24.64 -5.36
CA ARG A 271 -7.32 25.72 -6.07
C ARG A 271 -8.14 25.20 -7.25
N ARG A 272 -7.66 24.13 -7.89
CA ARG A 272 -8.32 23.46 -9.01
C ARG A 272 -8.39 21.98 -8.70
N VAL A 273 -9.61 21.47 -8.54
CA VAL A 273 -9.85 20.04 -8.37
C VAL A 273 -9.61 19.36 -9.71
N TRP A 274 -8.75 18.34 -9.71
CA TRP A 274 -8.50 17.53 -10.89
C TRP A 274 -9.18 16.17 -10.77
N ARG A 275 -9.99 15.83 -11.77
CA ARG A 275 -10.64 14.53 -11.96
C ARG A 275 -10.26 13.95 -13.32
N PHE A 276 -10.51 12.66 -13.53
CA PHE A 276 -10.30 12.07 -14.85
C PHE A 276 -11.31 12.66 -15.85
N PRO A 277 -10.96 12.79 -17.14
CA PRO A 277 -11.88 13.32 -18.16
C PRO A 277 -13.25 12.61 -18.18
N ARG A 278 -13.26 11.27 -18.02
CA ARG A 278 -14.48 10.47 -17.96
C ARG A 278 -15.35 10.74 -16.72
N ASP A 279 -14.74 11.13 -15.60
CA ASP A 279 -15.49 11.51 -14.40
C ASP A 279 -16.31 12.79 -14.68
N ALA A 280 -15.73 13.75 -15.41
CA ALA A 280 -16.41 14.99 -15.78
C ALA A 280 -17.60 14.75 -16.73
N GLU A 281 -17.49 13.82 -17.68
CA GLU A 281 -18.59 13.42 -18.56
C GLU A 281 -19.73 12.74 -17.78
N THR A 282 -19.38 11.95 -16.76
CA THR A 282 -20.36 11.25 -15.91
C THR A 282 -21.11 12.23 -15.01
N ASP A 283 -20.43 13.23 -14.46
CA ASP A 283 -21.04 14.30 -13.67
C ASP A 283 -22.01 15.14 -14.51
N ILE A 284 -21.63 15.52 -15.74
CA ILE A 284 -22.51 16.25 -16.67
C ILE A 284 -23.76 15.42 -16.99
N ALA A 285 -23.61 14.11 -17.24
CA ALA A 285 -24.74 13.22 -17.49
C ALA A 285 -25.63 12.99 -16.24
N ALA A 286 -25.07 13.13 -15.04
CA ALA A 286 -25.81 13.04 -13.78
C ALA A 286 -26.54 14.35 -13.46
N GLU A 287 -25.90 15.51 -13.67
CA GLU A 287 -26.51 16.83 -13.54
C GLU A 287 -27.67 17.02 -14.53
N SER A 288 -27.51 16.60 -15.79
CA SER A 288 -28.61 16.62 -16.77
C SER A 288 -29.80 15.78 -16.31
N ARG A 289 -29.55 14.57 -15.79
CA ARG A 289 -30.62 13.69 -15.26
C ARG A 289 -31.26 14.22 -13.99
N ALA A 290 -30.49 14.84 -13.11
CA ALA A 290 -31.03 15.50 -11.91
C ALA A 290 -31.89 16.72 -12.28
N THR A 291 -31.48 17.49 -13.29
CA THR A 291 -32.24 18.64 -13.79
C THR A 291 -33.53 18.20 -14.48
N GLU A 292 -33.50 17.08 -15.22
CA GLU A 292 -34.71 16.44 -15.78
C GLU A 292 -35.64 15.93 -14.67
N ALA A 293 -35.11 15.24 -13.66
CA ALA A 293 -35.91 14.76 -12.53
C ALA A 293 -36.48 15.90 -11.68
N GLU A 294 -35.76 17.02 -11.51
CA GLU A 294 -36.28 18.22 -10.84
C GLU A 294 -37.34 18.94 -11.69
N ARG A 295 -37.24 18.92 -13.03
CA ARG A 295 -38.31 19.40 -13.92
C ARG A 295 -39.56 18.54 -13.80
N GLU A 296 -39.44 17.22 -13.91
CA GLU A 296 -40.57 16.29 -13.74
C GLU A 296 -41.20 16.43 -12.35
N ARG A 297 -40.38 16.60 -11.31
CA ARG A 297 -40.85 16.80 -9.93
C ARG A 297 -41.47 18.18 -9.72
N GLY A 298 -41.00 19.21 -10.43
CA GLY A 298 -41.59 20.54 -10.46
C GLY A 298 -42.95 20.54 -11.16
N GLU A 299 -43.10 19.80 -12.25
CA GLU A 299 -44.38 19.59 -12.96
C GLU A 299 -45.39 18.82 -12.08
N LEU A 300 -44.94 17.79 -11.34
CA LEU A 300 -45.75 17.08 -10.35
C LEU A 300 -46.13 17.94 -9.14
N LEU A 301 -45.24 18.83 -8.69
CA LEU A 301 -45.50 19.75 -7.57
C LEU A 301 -46.40 20.92 -7.98
N ASP A 302 -46.41 21.36 -9.24
CA ASP A 302 -47.38 22.34 -9.76
C ASP A 302 -48.80 21.76 -9.82
N ASP A 303 -48.93 20.45 -10.01
CA ASP A 303 -50.21 19.72 -9.92
C ASP A 303 -50.67 19.53 -8.45
N ASP A 304 -49.74 19.24 -7.53
CA ASP A 304 -50.04 19.06 -6.09
C ASP A 304 -50.18 20.39 -5.30
N ALA A 305 -49.54 21.49 -5.74
CA ALA A 305 -49.62 22.80 -5.09
C ALA A 305 -51.00 23.46 -5.21
N ARG A 306 -51.88 22.94 -6.09
CA ARG A 306 -53.31 23.29 -6.12
C ARG A 306 -54.12 22.63 -4.99
N ALA A 307 -53.54 21.71 -4.22
CA ALA A 307 -54.31 20.85 -3.31
C ALA A 307 -54.02 20.97 -1.81
N ARG A 308 -52.93 21.56 -1.31
CA ARG A 308 -52.74 21.73 0.15
C ARG A 308 -51.59 22.67 0.51
N GLY A 309 -51.91 23.70 1.29
CA GLY A 309 -50.93 24.36 2.15
C GLY A 309 -50.87 23.65 3.49
N ASP A 310 -49.68 23.22 3.92
CA ASP A 310 -49.26 23.45 5.30
C ASP A 310 -47.75 23.30 5.50
N SER A 311 -47.29 24.09 6.46
CA SER A 311 -45.97 24.30 7.03
C SER A 311 -45.32 23.07 7.67
N LEU A 312 -44.05 22.80 7.35
CA LEU A 312 -43.19 21.87 8.12
C LEU A 312 -41.70 22.27 7.98
N ASP A 313 -41.17 23.08 8.90
CA ASP A 313 -39.72 23.37 8.96
C ASP A 313 -39.12 23.41 10.38
N ASP A 314 -39.34 22.36 11.18
CA ASP A 314 -38.64 22.23 12.49
C ASP A 314 -37.99 20.86 12.77
N GLY A 315 -38.13 19.88 11.88
CA GLY A 315 -37.57 18.52 12.06
C GLY A 315 -36.21 18.26 11.40
N ARG A 316 -35.69 19.21 10.61
CA ARG A 316 -34.60 18.96 9.65
C ARG A 316 -33.23 18.94 10.32
N ALA A 317 -32.96 19.86 11.25
CA ALA A 317 -31.66 19.99 11.91
C ALA A 317 -31.33 18.80 12.84
N ALA A 318 -32.32 18.29 13.59
CA ALA A 318 -32.12 17.15 14.49
C ALA A 318 -31.82 15.84 13.71
N ARG A 319 -32.52 15.60 12.59
CA ARG A 319 -32.29 14.42 11.71
C ARG A 319 -30.94 14.48 10.97
N VAL A 320 -30.44 15.68 10.65
CA VAL A 320 -29.10 15.86 10.05
C VAL A 320 -28.00 15.52 11.06
N SER A 321 -28.15 15.91 12.33
CA SER A 321 -27.16 15.64 13.37
C SER A 321 -27.07 14.15 13.77
N SER A 322 -28.20 13.43 13.80
CA SER A 322 -28.24 11.99 14.10
C SER A 322 -27.71 11.16 12.92
N ARG A 323 -27.99 11.56 11.67
CA ARG A 323 -27.37 10.96 10.47
C ARG A 323 -25.85 11.12 10.45
N ARG A 324 -25.30 12.28 10.86
CA ARG A 324 -23.84 12.50 10.96
C ARG A 324 -23.17 11.60 12.00
N ARG A 325 -23.75 11.43 13.19
CA ARG A 325 -23.21 10.53 14.22
C ARG A 325 -23.28 9.05 13.80
N GLY A 326 -24.36 8.65 13.12
CA GLY A 326 -24.46 7.32 12.51
C GLY A 326 -23.41 7.08 11.42
N ALA A 327 -23.12 8.09 10.60
CA ALA A 327 -22.08 8.01 9.57
C ALA A 327 -20.67 7.85 10.16
N ALA A 328 -20.30 8.64 11.16
CA ALA A 328 -18.98 8.53 11.82
C ALA A 328 -18.77 7.15 12.46
N ARG A 329 -19.81 6.60 13.12
CA ARG A 329 -19.75 5.26 13.72
C ARG A 329 -19.64 4.15 12.68
N ARG A 330 -20.29 4.31 11.52
CA ARG A 330 -20.17 3.36 10.39
C ARG A 330 -18.77 3.40 9.78
N VAL A 331 -18.20 4.58 9.57
CA VAL A 331 -16.81 4.72 9.10
C VAL A 331 -15.84 4.09 10.10
N ALA A 332 -15.95 4.41 11.39
CA ALA A 332 -15.10 3.81 12.42
C ALA A 332 -15.20 2.27 12.43
N LYS A 333 -16.42 1.71 12.29
CA LYS A 333 -16.62 0.26 12.20
C LYS A 333 -16.00 -0.35 10.94
N ALA A 334 -16.06 0.36 9.80
CA ALA A 334 -15.50 -0.12 8.54
C ALA A 334 -13.97 -0.20 8.57
N TRP A 335 -13.32 0.77 9.22
CA TRP A 335 -11.86 0.79 9.40
C TRP A 335 -11.39 -0.10 10.56
N MET A 336 -12.30 -0.55 11.43
CA MET A 336 -11.99 -1.31 12.65
C MET A 336 -11.11 -2.55 12.43
N PRO A 337 -11.29 -3.38 11.38
CA PRO A 337 -10.44 -4.56 11.19
C PRO A 337 -8.96 -4.18 10.99
N PHE A 338 -8.69 -3.12 10.23
CA PHE A 338 -7.33 -2.60 10.01
C PHE A 338 -6.77 -1.91 11.26
N VAL A 339 -7.62 -1.22 12.02
CA VAL A 339 -7.22 -0.62 13.30
C VAL A 339 -6.88 -1.69 14.32
N ILE A 340 -7.68 -2.75 14.42
CA ILE A 340 -7.42 -3.90 15.29
C ILE A 340 -6.12 -4.58 14.86
N LEU A 341 -5.95 -4.87 13.56
CA LEU A 341 -4.71 -5.42 13.02
C LEU A 341 -3.51 -4.56 13.41
N SER A 342 -3.58 -3.25 13.16
CA SER A 342 -2.52 -2.30 13.50
C SER A 342 -2.24 -2.29 15.00
N ALA A 343 -3.27 -2.31 15.86
CA ALA A 343 -3.11 -2.33 17.30
C ALA A 343 -2.44 -3.62 17.79
N PHE A 344 -2.87 -4.79 17.29
CA PHE A 344 -2.24 -6.06 17.62
C PHE A 344 -0.78 -6.11 17.15
N VAL A 345 -0.51 -5.65 15.94
CA VAL A 345 0.86 -5.60 15.39
C VAL A 345 1.72 -4.63 16.18
N VAL A 346 1.21 -3.45 16.55
CA VAL A 346 1.94 -2.50 17.40
C VAL A 346 2.22 -3.12 18.77
N VAL A 347 1.22 -3.68 19.45
CA VAL A 347 1.40 -4.30 20.77
C VAL A 347 2.40 -5.45 20.73
N TRP A 348 2.38 -6.26 19.66
CA TRP A 348 3.32 -7.35 19.47
C TRP A 348 4.72 -6.89 19.07
N GLY A 349 4.81 -5.81 18.29
CA GLY A 349 6.06 -5.27 17.75
C GLY A 349 6.80 -4.32 18.69
N LEU A 350 6.16 -3.88 19.79
CA LEU A 350 6.82 -3.08 20.83
C LEU A 350 8.00 -3.86 21.43
N PRO A 351 9.17 -3.22 21.60
CA PRO A 351 10.32 -3.88 22.22
C PRO A 351 9.95 -4.34 23.64
N GLN A 352 10.16 -5.61 23.91
CA GLN A 352 9.94 -6.26 25.22
C GLN A 352 11.10 -5.98 26.17
#